data_AF-A0A8T5I072-F1
#
_entry.id   AF-A0A8T5I072-F1
#
_cell.length_a   1.000
_cell.length_b   1.000
_cell.length_c   1.000
_cell.angle_alpha   90.00
_cell.angle_beta   90.00
_cell.angle_gamma   90.00
#
_symmetry.space_group_name_H-M   'P 1'
#
loop_
_entity.id
_entity.type
_entity.pdbx_description
1 polymer ?
#
loop_
_entity_poly.entity_id
_entity_poly.type
_entity_poly.pdbx_seq_one_letter_code
_entity_poly.pdbx_strand_id
1 'polypeptide(L)'
;MAGSRCKECNRFIKAKYAYGTGLCYRCYKQSGGNTMIKKVNTGFRKVVHTPRTVRENPSMQGKLSGRDNAIFLKNRYQQELDATWTAIINMVHWLERRNSELKKQYSKVPKLKKDIEAHEEERAKAYTNLGNVLKKETDFEEKMWDKTLKGRKVKSITVKQKFKDSDIDEMRYDSMMDYLKSYPEYASKSTFKRVLDKIDKVESEIRDIKKKYNEAVSEYNANLYEFEITIKKVDDKFGAYDHLKKEAEEKLYRTRYNKGFLSKLRSEQKKAEANIDIISHRTEQFRNTLNIIKSEHSGTQRTQFKEVEY
;
A
#
# COMPACT_ATOMS: atom_id res chain seq x y z
N MET A 1 -1.35 -7.79 40.28
CA MET A 1 -0.77 -6.80 39.34
C MET A 1 0.21 -5.91 40.10
N ALA A 2 1.51 -6.10 39.92
CA ALA A 2 2.53 -5.25 40.56
C ALA A 2 2.54 -3.89 39.85
N GLY A 3 2.05 -2.84 40.52
CA GLY A 3 2.06 -1.50 39.95
C GLY A 3 3.42 -0.82 40.11
N SER A 4 3.84 -0.11 39.07
CA SER A 4 5.13 0.58 39.00
C SER A 4 5.17 1.76 39.97
N ARG A 5 6.27 1.94 40.71
CA ARG A 5 6.51 3.10 41.59
C ARG A 5 7.40 4.15 40.90
N CYS A 6 7.18 5.41 41.23
CA CYS A 6 7.93 6.56 40.76
C CYS A 6 9.39 6.49 41.23
N LYS A 7 10.35 6.62 40.32
CA LYS A 7 11.77 6.58 40.66
C LYS A 7 12.23 7.70 41.59
N GLU A 8 11.58 8.88 41.52
CA GLU A 8 11.99 10.03 42.35
C GLU A 8 11.30 10.12 43.70
N CYS A 9 9.99 9.83 43.75
CA CYS A 9 9.21 10.05 44.98
C CYS A 9 8.57 8.78 45.53
N ASN A 10 8.88 7.62 44.93
CA ASN A 10 8.42 6.28 45.31
C ASN A 10 6.89 6.11 45.43
N ARG A 11 6.11 7.05 44.87
CA ARG A 11 4.64 6.98 44.78
C ARG A 11 4.19 6.05 43.67
N PHE A 12 3.02 5.44 43.84
CA PHE A 12 2.41 4.57 42.83
C PHE A 12 2.07 5.33 41.54
N ILE A 13 2.45 4.79 40.38
CA ILE A 13 2.20 5.40 39.07
C ILE A 13 0.89 4.84 38.49
N LYS A 14 -0.06 5.72 38.16
CA LYS A 14 -1.25 5.33 37.37
C LYS A 14 -0.80 4.93 35.95
N ALA A 15 -1.30 3.79 35.44
CA ALA A 15 -0.84 3.15 34.19
C ALA A 15 -0.68 4.09 32.98
N LYS A 16 -1.52 5.13 32.87
CA LYS A 16 -1.47 6.15 31.82
C LYS A 16 -0.12 6.90 31.72
N TYR A 17 0.68 6.92 32.79
CA TYR A 17 1.97 7.61 32.87
C TYR A 17 3.17 6.67 33.05
N ALA A 18 2.94 5.36 33.19
CA ALA A 18 4.00 4.38 33.43
C ALA A 18 4.86 4.10 32.18
N TYR A 19 4.32 4.35 30.98
CA TYR A 19 4.98 4.02 29.71
C TYR A 19 6.06 5.05 29.32
N GLY A 20 7.24 4.90 29.91
CA GLY A 20 8.51 5.36 29.32
C GLY A 20 9.40 6.22 30.22
N THR A 21 8.86 6.87 31.26
CA THR A 21 9.67 7.76 32.13
C THR A 21 9.94 7.18 33.51
N GLY A 22 9.08 6.30 34.02
CA GLY A 22 9.17 5.79 35.40
C GLY A 22 8.92 6.89 36.45
N LEU A 23 8.34 8.03 36.07
CA LEU A 23 8.02 9.15 36.96
C LEU A 23 6.51 9.28 37.15
N CYS A 24 6.07 9.69 38.35
CA CYS A 24 4.69 10.10 38.56
C CYS A 24 4.43 11.45 37.87
N TYR A 25 3.15 11.77 37.62
CA TYR A 25 2.74 13.00 36.95
C TYR A 25 3.33 14.28 37.58
N ARG A 26 3.45 14.32 38.92
CA ARG A 26 3.99 15.49 39.63
C ARG A 26 5.50 15.67 39.39
N CYS A 27 6.29 14.61 39.54
CA CYS A 27 7.72 14.63 39.26
C CYS A 27 7.99 14.92 37.78
N TYR A 28 7.20 14.33 36.88
CA TYR A 28 7.29 14.59 35.44
C TYR A 28 7.03 16.06 35.07
N LYS A 29 6.07 16.71 35.72
CA LYS A 29 5.78 18.14 35.51
C LYS A 29 6.89 19.03 36.09
N GLN A 30 7.46 18.65 37.23
CA GLN A 30 8.58 19.37 37.84
C GLN A 30 9.88 19.24 37.05
N SER A 31 10.09 18.11 36.36
CA SER A 31 11.22 17.91 35.45
C SER A 31 11.08 18.65 34.11
N GLY A 32 10.16 19.63 34.00
CA GLY A 32 9.96 20.43 32.79
C GLY A 32 9.12 19.76 31.69
N GLY A 33 8.41 18.68 32.00
CA GLY A 33 7.55 17.94 31.05
C GLY A 33 6.26 18.67 30.70
N ASN A 34 6.36 19.76 29.95
CA ASN A 34 5.22 20.47 29.38
C ASN A 34 5.22 20.32 27.85
N THR A 35 5.22 19.07 27.37
CA THR A 35 4.86 18.73 25.99
C THR A 35 3.55 17.95 26.04
N MET A 36 2.46 18.57 25.59
CA MET A 36 1.22 17.85 25.35
C MET A 36 1.50 16.76 24.30
N ILE A 37 1.40 15.51 24.74
CA ILE A 37 1.36 14.34 23.87
C ILE A 37 0.04 14.39 23.10
N LYS A 38 0.03 15.02 21.92
CA LYS A 38 -0.98 14.69 20.91
C LYS A 38 -0.60 13.32 20.34
N LYS A 39 -1.47 12.33 20.56
CA LYS A 39 -1.38 11.03 19.88
C LYS A 39 -1.39 11.28 18.38
N VAL A 40 -0.27 11.04 17.70
CA VAL A 40 -0.27 10.74 16.28
C VAL A 40 0.11 9.26 16.17
N ASN A 41 -0.80 8.49 15.58
CA ASN A 41 -0.66 7.06 15.34
C ASN A 41 0.46 6.80 14.32
N THR A 42 1.73 6.79 14.75
CA THR A 42 2.83 6.11 14.05
C THR A 42 3.97 5.87 15.03
N GLY A 43 4.29 4.59 15.24
CA GLY A 43 5.17 4.09 16.29
C GLY A 43 6.66 4.31 16.04
N PHE A 44 7.12 5.56 15.91
CA PHE A 44 8.53 5.91 16.01
C PHE A 44 8.71 7.15 16.89
N ARG A 45 9.16 6.92 18.14
CA ARG A 45 9.49 7.98 19.10
C ARG A 45 10.97 8.34 18.97
N LYS A 46 11.28 9.51 18.43
CA LYS A 46 12.53 10.21 18.72
C LYS A 46 12.22 11.36 19.66
N VAL A 47 12.90 11.39 20.80
CA VAL A 47 12.85 12.50 21.75
C VAL A 47 13.58 13.68 21.11
N VAL A 48 12.82 14.65 20.59
CA VAL A 48 13.38 15.93 20.18
C VAL A 48 13.78 16.67 21.45
N HIS A 49 15.08 16.79 21.71
CA HIS A 49 15.58 17.71 22.73
C HIS A 49 15.31 19.13 22.24
N THR A 50 14.31 19.79 22.81
CA THR A 50 14.14 21.24 22.66
C THR A 50 15.37 21.92 23.26
N PRO A 51 16.16 22.70 22.49
CA PRO A 51 17.17 23.56 23.09
C PRO A 51 16.49 24.50 24.08
N ARG A 52 17.16 24.76 25.21
CA ARG A 52 16.73 25.75 26.21
C ARG A 52 16.23 27.01 25.50
N THR A 53 14.98 27.39 25.77
CA THR A 53 14.47 28.73 25.50
C THR A 53 15.49 29.73 26.00
N VAL A 54 16.05 30.53 25.08
CA VAL A 54 17.06 31.55 25.38
C VAL A 54 16.49 32.47 26.46
N ARG A 55 17.30 32.73 27.50
CA ARG A 55 16.95 33.60 28.64
C ARG A 55 16.44 34.95 28.13
N GLU A 56 15.30 35.39 28.65
CA GLU A 56 14.61 36.66 28.35
C GLU A 56 15.36 37.92 28.84
N ASN A 57 16.63 37.83 29.26
CA ASN A 57 17.42 38.98 29.66
C ASN A 57 18.61 39.20 28.70
N PRO A 58 18.43 40.00 27.64
CA PRO A 58 19.46 40.31 26.68
C PRO A 58 20.49 41.24 27.33
N SER A 59 21.78 40.90 27.22
CA SER A 59 22.87 41.77 27.69
C SER A 59 22.80 43.14 26.98
N MET A 60 23.16 44.25 27.64
CA MET A 60 23.14 45.58 27.01
C MET A 60 23.97 45.62 25.71
N GLN A 61 25.10 44.91 25.67
CA GLN A 61 25.93 44.76 24.47
C GLN A 61 25.24 43.99 23.33
N GLY A 62 24.41 42.99 23.65
CA GLY A 62 23.64 42.21 22.68
C GLY A 62 22.49 43.00 22.04
N LYS A 63 21.84 43.91 22.79
CA LYS A 63 20.84 44.86 22.26
C LYS A 63 21.47 45.90 21.33
N LEU A 64 22.62 46.47 21.73
CA LEU A 64 23.33 47.49 20.93
C LEU A 64 23.89 46.92 19.62
N SER A 65 24.48 45.72 19.67
CA SER A 65 25.06 45.04 18.50
C SER A 65 24.05 44.33 17.60
N GLY A 66 22.80 44.17 18.05
CA GLY A 66 21.76 43.40 17.36
C GLY A 66 21.94 41.89 17.40
N ARG A 67 22.89 41.38 18.21
CA ARG A 67 23.22 39.95 18.32
C ARG A 67 22.03 39.10 18.79
N ASP A 68 21.34 39.58 19.82
CA ASP A 68 20.25 38.81 20.44
C ASP A 68 19.07 38.65 19.47
N ASN A 69 18.80 39.68 18.64
CA ASN A 69 17.80 39.61 17.58
C ASN A 69 18.20 38.62 16.47
N ALA A 70 19.48 38.57 16.10
CA ALA A 70 19.97 37.62 15.10
C ALA A 70 19.91 36.17 15.62
N ILE A 71 20.28 35.94 16.87
CA ILE A 71 20.20 34.61 17.51
C ILE A 71 18.74 34.16 17.65
N PHE A 72 17.84 35.06 18.07
CA PHE A 72 16.41 34.75 18.16
C PHE A 72 15.85 34.36 16.78
N LEU A 73 16.14 35.15 15.76
CA LEU A 73 15.68 34.90 14.39
C LEU A 73 16.25 33.58 13.83
N LYS A 74 17.55 33.32 14.08
CA LYS A 74 18.19 32.05 13.73
C LYS A 74 17.46 30.89 14.38
N ASN A 75 17.26 30.91 15.69
CA ASN A 75 16.65 29.79 16.42
C ASN A 75 15.23 29.50 15.93
N ARG A 76 14.46 30.55 15.62
CA ARG A 76 13.14 30.39 15.02
C ARG A 76 13.21 29.67 13.67
N TYR A 77 14.03 30.17 12.74
CA TYR A 77 14.15 29.55 11.42
C TYR A 77 14.75 28.16 11.47
N GLN A 78 15.71 27.91 12.37
CA GLN A 78 16.26 26.58 12.62
C GLN A 78 15.15 25.62 13.05
N GLN A 79 14.30 26.02 14.00
CA GLN A 79 13.19 25.18 14.45
C GLN A 79 12.20 24.87 13.32
N GLU A 80 11.86 25.86 12.48
CA GLU A 80 10.97 25.67 11.34
C GLU A 80 11.60 24.76 10.25
N LEU A 81 12.91 24.91 10.00
CA LEU A 81 13.68 24.06 9.09
C LEU A 81 13.77 22.63 9.61
N ASP A 82 14.11 22.42 10.88
CA ASP A 82 14.21 21.11 11.52
C ASP A 82 12.86 20.37 11.49
N ALA A 83 11.76 21.09 11.74
CA ALA A 83 10.41 20.53 11.68
C ALA A 83 10.03 20.11 10.26
N THR A 84 10.31 20.96 9.27
CA THR A 84 10.06 20.67 7.86
C THR A 84 10.92 19.49 7.39
N TRP A 85 12.19 19.48 7.78
CA TRP A 85 13.14 18.43 7.48
C TRP A 85 12.71 17.07 8.05
N THR A 86 12.27 17.06 9.32
CA THR A 86 11.74 15.84 9.95
C THR A 86 10.52 15.29 9.20
N ALA A 87 9.63 16.17 8.72
CA ALA A 87 8.49 15.75 7.92
C ALA A 87 8.91 15.14 6.57
N ILE A 88 9.91 15.73 5.90
CA ILE A 88 10.48 15.20 4.66
C ILE A 88 11.05 13.80 4.89
N ILE A 89 11.91 13.62 5.91
CA ILE A 89 12.50 12.31 6.24
C ILE A 89 11.42 11.25 6.43
N ASN A 90 10.40 11.56 7.24
CA ASN A 90 9.33 10.62 7.54
C ASN A 90 8.55 10.20 6.28
N MET A 91 8.29 11.15 5.37
CA MET A 91 7.58 10.86 4.12
C MET A 91 8.46 10.09 3.12
N VAL A 92 9.74 10.40 3.01
CA VAL A 92 10.66 9.66 2.14
C VAL A 92 10.82 8.22 2.63
N HIS A 93 11.00 7.99 3.93
CA HIS A 93 11.05 6.62 4.47
C HIS A 93 9.73 5.86 4.31
N TRP A 94 8.60 6.55 4.41
CA TRP A 94 7.30 5.96 4.09
C TRP A 94 7.26 5.53 2.61
N LEU A 95 7.72 6.38 1.68
CA LEU A 95 7.81 6.05 0.26
C LEU A 95 8.74 4.86 0.00
N GLU A 96 9.92 4.80 0.61
CA GLU A 96 10.83 3.64 0.47
C GLU A 96 10.14 2.33 0.87
N ARG A 97 9.51 2.32 2.05
CA ARG A 97 8.78 1.15 2.53
C ARG A 97 7.63 0.80 1.60
N ARG A 98 6.84 1.79 1.19
CA ARG A 98 5.65 1.59 0.36
C ARG A 98 6.01 1.12 -1.06
N ASN A 99 7.12 1.59 -1.61
CA ASN A 99 7.63 1.16 -2.90
C ASN A 99 7.94 -0.35 -2.90
N SER A 100 8.54 -0.87 -1.83
CA SER A 100 8.80 -2.31 -1.71
C SER A 100 7.50 -3.13 -1.66
N GLU A 101 6.45 -2.62 -1.00
CA GLU A 101 5.15 -3.29 -0.93
C GLU A 101 4.42 -3.25 -2.28
N LEU A 102 4.44 -2.10 -2.95
CA LEU A 102 3.89 -1.96 -4.30
C LEU A 102 4.53 -2.93 -5.30
N LYS A 103 5.85 -3.15 -5.22
CA LYS A 103 6.54 -4.14 -6.06
C LYS A 103 6.00 -5.56 -5.81
N LYS A 104 5.74 -5.93 -4.55
CA LYS A 104 5.16 -7.24 -4.21
C LYS A 104 3.74 -7.39 -4.75
N GLN A 105 2.89 -6.37 -4.54
CA GLN A 105 1.52 -6.35 -5.02
C GLN A 105 1.46 -6.40 -6.55
N TYR A 106 2.31 -5.62 -7.23
CA TYR A 106 2.47 -5.65 -8.68
C TYR A 106 2.82 -7.04 -9.20
N SER A 107 3.68 -7.79 -8.50
CA SER A 107 4.04 -9.16 -8.90
C SER A 107 2.94 -10.20 -8.64
N LYS A 108 1.99 -9.90 -7.74
CA LYS A 108 0.90 -10.81 -7.35
C LYS A 108 -0.22 -10.81 -8.38
N VAL A 109 -0.56 -9.65 -8.93
CA VAL A 109 -1.68 -9.50 -9.88
C VAL A 109 -1.49 -10.36 -11.15
N PRO A 110 -0.33 -10.34 -11.84
CA PRO A 110 -0.09 -11.20 -13.01
C PRO A 110 -0.09 -12.69 -12.68
N LYS A 111 0.33 -13.08 -11.47
CA LYS A 111 0.28 -14.49 -11.03
C LYS A 111 -1.16 -14.96 -10.93
N LEU A 112 -2.01 -14.19 -10.24
CA LEU A 112 -3.44 -14.48 -10.15
C LEU A 112 -4.12 -14.51 -11.51
N LYS A 113 -3.71 -13.64 -12.45
CA LYS A 113 -4.21 -13.70 -13.83
C LYS A 113 -3.87 -15.02 -14.52
N LYS A 114 -2.62 -15.49 -14.39
CA LYS A 114 -2.20 -16.80 -14.92
C LYS A 114 -2.94 -17.96 -14.25
N ASP A 115 -3.23 -17.86 -12.95
CA ASP A 115 -4.01 -18.86 -12.24
C ASP A 115 -5.44 -18.92 -12.80
N ILE A 116 -6.07 -17.77 -13.10
CA ILE A 116 -7.39 -17.72 -13.78
C ILE A 116 -7.30 -18.42 -15.13
N GLU A 117 -6.32 -18.08 -15.96
CA GLU A 117 -6.13 -18.68 -17.30
C GLU A 117 -5.96 -20.21 -17.20
N ALA A 118 -5.18 -20.70 -16.23
CA ALA A 118 -5.00 -22.13 -16.00
C ALA A 118 -6.31 -22.84 -15.61
N HIS A 119 -7.12 -22.25 -14.73
CA HIS A 119 -8.41 -22.82 -14.36
C HIS A 119 -9.45 -22.73 -15.50
N GLU A 120 -9.39 -21.69 -16.34
CA GLU A 120 -10.21 -21.61 -17.56
C GLU A 120 -9.87 -22.72 -18.55
N GLU A 121 -8.59 -23.07 -18.70
CA GLU A 121 -8.18 -24.24 -19.49
C GLU A 121 -8.68 -25.56 -18.88
N GLU A 122 -8.64 -25.70 -17.56
CA GLU A 122 -9.20 -26.87 -16.87
C GLU A 122 -10.71 -26.99 -17.05
N ARG A 123 -11.42 -25.84 -17.04
CA ARG A 123 -12.86 -25.77 -17.33
C ARG A 123 -13.14 -26.25 -18.75
N ALA A 124 -12.41 -25.74 -19.73
CA ALA A 124 -12.55 -26.17 -21.13
C ALA A 124 -12.35 -27.69 -21.27
N LYS A 125 -11.30 -28.25 -20.66
CA LYS A 125 -11.04 -29.71 -20.64
C LYS A 125 -12.16 -30.50 -19.97
N ALA A 126 -12.75 -30.00 -18.88
CA ALA A 126 -13.86 -30.65 -18.19
C ALA A 126 -15.10 -30.72 -19.07
N TYR A 127 -15.42 -29.64 -19.80
CA TYR A 127 -16.53 -29.66 -20.76
C TYR A 127 -16.26 -30.51 -22.00
N THR A 128 -15.02 -30.54 -22.53
CA THR A 128 -14.67 -31.48 -23.61
C THR A 128 -14.90 -32.93 -23.16
N ASN A 129 -14.55 -33.26 -21.93
CA ASN A 129 -14.85 -34.58 -21.37
C ASN A 129 -16.35 -34.83 -21.23
N LEU A 130 -17.14 -33.82 -20.85
CA LEU A 130 -18.59 -33.94 -20.81
C LEU A 130 -19.17 -34.25 -22.19
N GLY A 131 -18.76 -33.51 -23.22
CA GLY A 131 -19.15 -33.76 -24.61
C GLY A 131 -18.78 -35.18 -25.08
N ASN A 132 -17.58 -35.66 -24.74
CA ASN A 132 -17.16 -37.02 -25.05
C ASN A 132 -18.01 -38.10 -24.36
N VAL A 133 -18.44 -37.87 -23.11
CA VAL A 133 -19.32 -38.80 -22.38
C VAL A 133 -20.74 -38.77 -22.96
N LEU A 134 -21.26 -37.59 -23.30
CA LEU A 134 -22.55 -37.44 -23.99
C LEU A 134 -22.54 -38.18 -25.33
N LYS A 135 -21.52 -37.97 -26.17
CA LYS A 135 -21.39 -38.60 -27.49
C LYS A 135 -21.32 -40.14 -27.39
N LYS A 136 -20.60 -40.67 -26.40
CA LYS A 136 -20.56 -42.13 -26.17
C LYS A 136 -21.91 -42.73 -25.79
N GLU A 137 -22.71 -42.00 -25.02
CA GLU A 137 -24.04 -42.47 -24.62
C GLU A 137 -25.04 -42.37 -25.75
N THR A 138 -25.01 -41.29 -26.54
CA THR A 138 -25.85 -41.19 -27.76
C THR A 138 -25.50 -42.29 -28.77
N ASP A 139 -24.20 -42.55 -29.00
CA ASP A 139 -23.75 -43.64 -29.87
C ASP A 139 -24.19 -45.01 -29.34
N PHE A 140 -24.20 -45.19 -28.01
CA PHE A 140 -24.65 -46.42 -27.38
C PHE A 140 -26.17 -46.61 -27.53
N GLU A 141 -26.95 -45.56 -27.31
CA GLU A 141 -28.40 -45.57 -27.53
C GLU A 141 -28.73 -45.89 -28.99
N GLU A 142 -28.06 -45.25 -29.94
CA GLU A 142 -28.25 -45.49 -31.37
C GLU A 142 -27.92 -46.95 -31.73
N LYS A 143 -26.77 -47.47 -31.27
CA LYS A 143 -26.38 -48.88 -31.52
C LYS A 143 -27.31 -49.89 -30.87
N MET A 144 -27.81 -49.62 -29.66
CA MET A 144 -28.78 -50.50 -28.98
C MET A 144 -30.13 -50.47 -29.68
N TRP A 145 -30.55 -49.30 -30.17
CA TRP A 145 -31.73 -49.15 -31.01
C TRP A 145 -31.62 -49.98 -32.30
N ASP A 146 -30.49 -49.85 -32.99
CA ASP A 146 -30.19 -50.60 -34.22
C ASP A 146 -30.20 -52.11 -34.01
N LYS A 147 -29.63 -52.60 -32.90
CA LYS A 147 -29.70 -54.02 -32.50
C LYS A 147 -31.12 -54.46 -32.18
N THR A 148 -31.90 -53.60 -31.52
CA THR A 148 -33.31 -53.88 -31.18
C THR A 148 -34.18 -53.95 -32.44
N LEU A 149 -33.95 -53.07 -33.42
CA LEU A 149 -34.59 -53.11 -34.73
C LEU A 149 -34.14 -54.31 -35.58
N LYS A 150 -32.86 -54.71 -35.53
CA LYS A 150 -32.38 -55.93 -36.21
C LYS A 150 -32.95 -57.21 -35.58
N GLY A 151 -33.17 -57.21 -34.27
CA GLY A 151 -33.80 -58.33 -33.54
C GLY A 151 -35.32 -58.40 -33.67
N ARG A 152 -35.99 -57.27 -33.91
CA ARG A 152 -37.43 -57.19 -34.16
C ARG A 152 -37.67 -57.07 -35.67
N LYS A 153 -38.11 -58.12 -36.36
CA LYS A 153 -38.63 -58.05 -37.75
C LYS A 153 -39.91 -57.20 -37.84
N VAL A 154 -39.85 -55.93 -37.47
CA VAL A 154 -40.97 -55.01 -37.47
C VAL A 154 -40.70 -53.98 -38.55
N LYS A 155 -41.51 -54.02 -39.61
CA LYS A 155 -41.56 -52.98 -40.63
C LYS A 155 -42.28 -51.77 -40.03
N SER A 156 -41.57 -50.64 -40.03
CA SER A 156 -42.00 -49.31 -39.62
C SER A 156 -42.51 -49.16 -38.18
N ILE A 157 -41.60 -48.78 -37.28
CA ILE A 157 -41.94 -47.95 -36.12
C ILE A 157 -41.21 -46.62 -36.31
N THR A 158 -41.97 -45.54 -36.46
CA THR A 158 -41.41 -44.18 -36.47
C THR A 158 -41.04 -43.80 -35.05
N VAL A 159 -39.76 -43.89 -34.73
CA VAL A 159 -39.22 -43.37 -33.48
C VAL A 159 -38.65 -41.98 -33.74
N LYS A 160 -39.10 -41.01 -32.94
CA LYS A 160 -38.46 -39.70 -32.84
C LYS A 160 -37.06 -39.92 -32.27
N GLN A 161 -36.08 -39.99 -33.15
CA GLN A 161 -34.67 -39.89 -32.76
C GLN A 161 -34.52 -38.54 -32.03
N LYS A 162 -34.04 -38.57 -30.78
CA LYS A 162 -33.98 -37.39 -29.91
C LYS A 162 -32.87 -36.40 -30.27
N PHE A 163 -32.06 -36.70 -31.29
CA PHE A 163 -31.01 -35.84 -31.83
C PHE A 163 -31.07 -35.77 -33.36
N LYS A 164 -30.75 -34.58 -33.89
CA LYS A 164 -30.09 -34.43 -35.19
C LYS A 164 -28.60 -34.26 -34.90
N ASP A 165 -27.74 -34.92 -35.68
CA ASP A 165 -26.27 -34.87 -35.56
C ASP A 165 -25.70 -33.44 -35.59
N SER A 166 -26.45 -32.47 -36.13
CA SER A 166 -26.09 -31.05 -36.15
C SER A 166 -25.98 -30.42 -34.75
N ASP A 167 -26.62 -30.99 -33.73
CA ASP A 167 -26.72 -30.34 -32.41
C ASP A 167 -25.53 -30.69 -31.50
N ILE A 168 -24.77 -31.76 -31.79
CA ILE A 168 -23.70 -32.29 -30.91
C ILE A 168 -22.34 -31.69 -31.23
N ASP A 169 -22.05 -31.42 -32.51
CA ASP A 169 -20.75 -30.91 -32.93
C ASP A 169 -20.57 -29.38 -32.65
N GLU A 170 -21.64 -28.65 -32.30
CA GLU A 170 -21.63 -27.22 -31.95
C GLU A 170 -22.19 -26.87 -30.55
N MET A 171 -22.29 -27.82 -29.60
CA MET A 171 -22.87 -27.50 -28.28
C MET A 171 -22.02 -26.47 -27.50
N ARG A 172 -22.52 -25.24 -27.38
CA ARG A 172 -22.09 -24.27 -26.36
C ARG A 172 -22.28 -24.89 -24.98
N TYR A 173 -21.39 -24.60 -24.02
CA TYR A 173 -21.40 -25.21 -22.69
C TYR A 173 -22.75 -25.12 -21.96
N ASP A 174 -23.47 -24.02 -22.15
CA ASP A 174 -24.81 -23.80 -21.59
C ASP A 174 -25.83 -24.81 -22.16
N SER A 175 -25.73 -25.14 -23.44
CA SER A 175 -26.59 -26.12 -24.12
C SER A 175 -26.38 -27.55 -23.59
N MET A 176 -25.16 -27.92 -23.21
CA MET A 176 -24.90 -29.23 -22.57
C MET A 176 -25.51 -29.32 -21.18
N MET A 177 -25.45 -28.24 -20.39
CA MET A 177 -26.03 -28.20 -19.06
C MET A 177 -27.56 -28.20 -19.12
N ASP A 178 -28.16 -27.48 -20.08
CA ASP A 178 -29.61 -27.49 -20.28
C ASP A 178 -30.15 -28.82 -20.80
N TYR A 179 -29.36 -29.55 -21.60
CA TYR A 179 -29.66 -30.93 -21.96
C TYR A 179 -29.73 -31.84 -20.72
N LEU A 180 -28.75 -31.76 -19.82
CA LEU A 180 -28.74 -32.58 -18.61
C LEU A 180 -29.88 -32.25 -17.64
N LYS A 181 -30.34 -30.99 -17.61
CA LYS A 181 -31.56 -30.61 -16.87
C LYS A 181 -32.82 -31.27 -17.45
N SER A 182 -32.86 -31.46 -18.77
CA SER A 182 -33.98 -32.07 -19.48
C SER A 182 -34.03 -33.59 -19.33
N TYR A 183 -32.90 -34.21 -18.97
CA TYR A 183 -32.76 -35.67 -18.81
C TYR A 183 -32.03 -36.05 -17.51
N PRO A 184 -32.69 -35.90 -16.34
CA PRO A 184 -32.09 -36.08 -15.02
C PRO A 184 -31.56 -37.51 -14.77
N GLU A 185 -32.06 -38.51 -15.51
CA GLU A 185 -31.55 -39.88 -15.48
C GLU A 185 -30.06 -39.96 -15.84
N TYR A 186 -29.57 -39.09 -16.73
CA TYR A 186 -28.15 -39.03 -17.08
C TYR A 186 -27.31 -38.39 -15.97
N ALA A 187 -27.83 -37.34 -15.31
CA ALA A 187 -27.16 -36.71 -14.18
C ALA A 187 -26.95 -37.67 -12.98
N SER A 188 -27.84 -38.67 -12.85
CA SER A 188 -27.75 -39.69 -11.79
C SER A 188 -26.72 -40.81 -12.06
N LYS A 189 -26.28 -40.98 -13.31
CA LYS A 189 -25.24 -41.96 -13.67
C LYS A 189 -23.89 -41.52 -13.08
N SER A 190 -23.18 -42.46 -12.46
CA SER A 190 -21.92 -42.18 -11.74
C SER A 190 -20.83 -41.53 -12.61
N THR A 191 -20.84 -41.80 -13.92
CA THR A 191 -19.92 -41.22 -14.91
C THR A 191 -20.18 -39.74 -15.16
N PHE A 192 -21.44 -39.34 -15.37
CA PHE A 192 -21.83 -37.94 -15.56
C PHE A 192 -21.68 -37.14 -14.28
N LYS A 193 -22.13 -37.69 -13.15
CA LYS A 193 -22.00 -37.03 -11.84
C LYS A 193 -20.56 -36.63 -11.55
N ARG A 194 -19.58 -37.50 -11.81
CA ARG A 194 -18.15 -37.19 -11.61
C ARG A 194 -17.64 -36.05 -12.50
N VAL A 195 -18.16 -35.94 -13.73
CA VAL A 195 -17.78 -34.86 -14.65
C VAL A 195 -18.43 -33.54 -14.22
N LEU A 196 -19.71 -33.58 -13.82
CA LEU A 196 -20.44 -32.43 -13.31
C LEU A 196 -19.84 -31.90 -12.00
N ASP A 197 -19.56 -32.76 -11.03
CA ASP A 197 -18.89 -32.40 -9.78
C ASP A 197 -17.53 -31.72 -10.05
N LYS A 198 -16.81 -32.17 -11.10
CA LYS A 198 -15.55 -31.56 -11.52
C LYS A 198 -15.76 -30.18 -12.15
N ILE A 199 -16.78 -30.01 -13.00
CA ILE A 199 -17.13 -28.71 -13.60
C ILE A 199 -17.49 -27.72 -12.49
N ASP A 200 -18.40 -28.09 -11.58
CA ASP A 200 -18.83 -27.24 -10.46
C ASP A 200 -17.65 -26.83 -9.58
N LYS A 201 -16.74 -27.77 -9.30
CA LYS A 201 -15.51 -27.49 -8.55
C LYS A 201 -14.65 -26.46 -9.28
N VAL A 202 -14.35 -26.65 -10.55
CA VAL A 202 -13.51 -25.72 -11.33
C VAL A 202 -14.17 -24.35 -11.44
N GLU A 203 -15.49 -24.27 -11.64
CA GLU A 203 -16.21 -22.99 -11.67
C GLU A 203 -16.15 -22.25 -10.33
N SER A 204 -16.23 -22.97 -9.21
CA SER A 204 -16.07 -22.39 -7.89
C SER A 204 -14.65 -21.84 -7.66
N GLU A 205 -13.62 -22.58 -8.12
CA GLU A 205 -12.22 -22.16 -8.02
C GLU A 205 -11.94 -20.92 -8.88
N ILE A 206 -12.46 -20.86 -10.12
CA ILE A 206 -12.39 -19.68 -10.98
C ILE A 206 -13.00 -18.47 -10.29
N ARG A 207 -14.20 -18.62 -9.70
CA ARG A 207 -14.89 -17.52 -9.02
C ARG A 207 -14.07 -16.98 -7.84
N ASP A 208 -13.51 -17.87 -7.03
CA ASP A 208 -12.68 -17.50 -5.88
C ASP A 208 -11.39 -16.80 -6.30
N ILE A 209 -10.76 -17.23 -7.40
CA ILE A 209 -9.52 -16.62 -7.90
C ILE A 209 -9.82 -15.28 -8.58
N LYS A 210 -10.90 -15.16 -9.36
CA LYS A 210 -11.38 -13.87 -9.90
C LYS A 210 -11.61 -12.86 -8.77
N LYS A 211 -12.23 -13.28 -7.66
CA LYS A 211 -12.40 -12.44 -6.47
C LYS A 211 -11.06 -11.99 -5.88
N LYS A 212 -10.13 -12.93 -5.64
CA LYS A 212 -8.78 -12.62 -5.13
C LYS A 212 -8.00 -11.70 -6.07
N TYR A 213 -8.18 -11.86 -7.39
CA TYR A 213 -7.59 -11.01 -8.41
C TYR A 213 -8.12 -9.58 -8.30
N ASN A 214 -9.45 -9.40 -8.29
CA ASN A 214 -10.07 -8.09 -8.18
C ASN A 214 -9.72 -7.38 -6.86
N GLU A 215 -9.69 -8.12 -5.74
CA GLU A 215 -9.20 -7.60 -4.45
C GLU A 215 -7.74 -7.11 -4.55
N ALA A 216 -6.86 -7.90 -5.16
CA ALA A 216 -5.46 -7.53 -5.34
C ALA A 216 -5.27 -6.33 -6.29
N VAL A 217 -6.08 -6.23 -7.35
CA VAL A 217 -6.11 -5.09 -8.28
C VAL A 217 -6.55 -3.82 -7.56
N SER A 218 -7.65 -3.89 -6.81
CA SER A 218 -8.20 -2.75 -6.05
C SER A 218 -7.20 -2.25 -5.01
N GLU A 219 -6.61 -3.17 -4.22
CA GLU A 219 -5.59 -2.84 -3.23
C GLU A 219 -4.37 -2.20 -3.87
N TYR A 220 -3.87 -2.77 -4.98
CA TYR A 220 -2.73 -2.21 -5.70
C TYR A 220 -3.02 -0.82 -6.24
N ASN A 221 -4.16 -0.61 -6.91
CA ASN A 221 -4.52 0.66 -7.51
C ASN A 221 -4.72 1.77 -6.46
N ALA A 222 -5.35 1.46 -5.32
CA ALA A 222 -5.51 2.38 -4.21
C ALA A 222 -4.14 2.80 -3.62
N ASN A 223 -3.26 1.82 -3.42
CA ASN A 223 -1.92 2.06 -2.88
C ASN A 223 -1.04 2.86 -3.85
N LEU A 224 -1.20 2.62 -5.16
CA LEU A 224 -0.52 3.35 -6.22
C LEU A 224 -0.90 4.83 -6.20
N TYR A 225 -2.21 5.12 -6.08
CA TYR A 225 -2.70 6.49 -6.01
C TYR A 225 -2.18 7.25 -4.77
N GLU A 226 -2.23 6.62 -3.60
CA GLU A 226 -1.69 7.20 -2.35
C GLU A 226 -0.19 7.49 -2.47
N PHE A 227 0.55 6.58 -3.12
CA PHE A 227 1.97 6.70 -3.35
C PHE A 227 2.32 7.89 -4.24
N GLU A 228 1.61 8.07 -5.36
CA GLU A 228 1.80 9.20 -6.28
C GLU A 228 1.50 10.55 -5.63
N ILE A 229 0.41 10.63 -4.85
CA ILE A 229 0.09 11.83 -4.07
C ILE A 229 1.22 12.14 -3.09
N THR A 230 1.77 11.12 -2.44
CA THR A 230 2.81 11.32 -1.44
C THR A 230 4.12 11.78 -2.07
N ILE A 231 4.47 11.30 -3.28
CA ILE A 231 5.62 11.82 -4.04
C ILE A 231 5.46 13.34 -4.25
N LYS A 232 4.30 13.80 -4.75
CA LYS A 232 4.04 15.23 -4.97
C LYS A 232 4.14 16.04 -3.67
N LYS A 233 3.55 15.54 -2.58
CA LYS A 233 3.64 16.18 -1.25
C LYS A 233 5.08 16.31 -0.75
N VAL A 234 5.94 15.35 -1.05
CA VAL A 234 7.36 15.41 -0.68
C VAL A 234 8.08 16.47 -1.51
N ASP A 235 7.82 16.55 -2.81
CA ASP A 235 8.37 17.61 -3.66
C ASP A 235 7.97 19.01 -3.19
N ASP A 236 6.68 19.20 -2.89
CA ASP A 236 6.16 20.47 -2.36
C ASP A 236 6.86 20.85 -1.05
N LYS A 237 7.13 19.87 -0.17
CA LYS A 237 7.85 20.09 1.09
C LYS A 237 9.32 20.43 0.86
N PHE A 238 9.97 19.80 -0.11
CA PHE A 238 11.33 20.17 -0.50
C PHE A 238 11.37 21.61 -1.03
N GLY A 239 10.38 22.01 -1.86
CA GLY A 239 10.25 23.39 -2.33
C GLY A 239 10.03 24.38 -1.19
N ALA A 240 9.14 24.06 -0.25
CA ALA A 240 8.89 24.87 0.95
C ALA A 240 10.14 24.98 1.83
N TYR A 241 10.90 23.90 1.97
CA TYR A 241 12.17 23.88 2.70
C TYR A 241 13.21 24.81 2.05
N ASP A 242 13.37 24.74 0.72
CA ASP A 242 14.32 25.60 -0.01
C ASP A 242 13.92 27.08 0.10
N HIS A 243 12.63 27.38 -0.02
CA HIS A 243 12.11 28.74 0.17
C HIS A 243 12.39 29.25 1.59
N LEU A 244 12.06 28.45 2.62
CA LEU A 244 12.30 28.79 4.02
C LEU A 244 13.79 29.04 4.28
N LYS A 245 14.67 28.18 3.74
CA LYS A 245 16.11 28.33 3.85
C LYS A 245 16.57 29.66 3.26
N LYS A 246 16.16 29.97 2.03
CA LYS A 246 16.53 31.21 1.35
C LYS A 246 16.03 32.44 2.11
N GLU A 247 14.77 32.43 2.55
CA GLU A 247 14.19 33.52 3.33
C GLU A 247 14.96 33.74 4.65
N ALA A 248 15.31 32.64 5.33
CA ALA A 248 16.05 32.68 6.57
C ALA A 248 17.47 33.25 6.38
N GLU A 249 18.18 32.82 5.35
CA GLU A 249 19.50 33.36 4.97
C GLU A 249 19.41 34.86 4.66
N GLU A 250 18.41 35.30 3.87
CA GLU A 250 18.21 36.72 3.53
C GLU A 250 17.89 37.57 4.76
N LYS A 251 16.99 37.13 5.64
CA LYS A 251 16.63 37.92 6.82
C LYS A 251 17.76 37.95 7.85
N LEU A 252 18.50 36.86 8.03
CA LEU A 252 19.69 36.84 8.87
C LEU A 252 20.77 37.75 8.32
N TYR A 253 21.03 37.74 7.01
CA TYR A 253 21.97 38.65 6.37
C TYR A 253 21.60 40.12 6.60
N ARG A 254 20.29 40.44 6.57
CA ARG A 254 19.79 41.82 6.78
C ARG A 254 19.86 42.32 8.22
N THR A 255 20.12 41.45 9.21
CA THR A 255 20.20 41.88 10.61
C THR A 255 21.33 42.88 10.83
N ARG A 256 21.16 43.81 11.79
CA ARG A 256 22.21 44.75 12.22
C ARG A 256 23.49 44.02 12.65
N TYR A 257 23.33 42.84 13.24
CA TYR A 257 24.43 41.98 13.65
C TYR A 257 25.32 41.57 12.46
N ASN A 258 24.74 41.27 11.30
CA ASN A 258 25.46 40.83 10.10
C ASN A 258 25.83 41.99 9.15
N LYS A 259 25.06 43.08 9.10
CA LYS A 259 25.36 44.26 8.26
C LYS A 259 26.33 45.28 8.85
N GLY A 260 26.46 45.36 10.18
CA GLY A 260 27.25 46.41 10.82
C GLY A 260 28.74 46.35 10.48
N PHE A 261 29.45 47.47 10.50
CA PHE A 261 30.90 47.53 10.25
C PHE A 261 31.71 46.50 11.07
N LEU A 262 31.33 46.34 12.35
CA LEU A 262 31.93 45.38 13.26
C LEU A 262 31.73 43.90 12.85
N SER A 263 30.81 43.58 11.94
CA SER A 263 30.61 42.20 11.47
C SER A 263 31.76 41.74 10.57
N LYS A 264 32.37 42.65 9.80
CA LYS A 264 33.50 42.35 8.89
C LYS A 264 34.74 41.92 9.67
N LEU A 265 34.99 42.56 10.82
CA LEU A 265 36.13 42.33 11.70
C LEU A 265 35.96 41.12 12.66
N ARG A 266 34.87 40.37 12.58
CA ARG A 266 34.64 39.19 13.44
C ARG A 266 35.30 37.93 12.89
N SER A 267 35.82 37.12 13.82
CA SER A 267 36.25 35.74 13.59
C SER A 267 35.13 34.91 12.96
N GLU A 268 35.48 33.95 12.11
CA GLU A 268 34.53 33.06 11.44
C GLU A 268 33.62 32.29 12.40
N GLN A 269 34.14 31.85 13.55
CA GLN A 269 33.35 31.18 14.60
C GLN A 269 32.17 32.04 15.08
N LYS A 270 32.39 33.34 15.34
CA LYS A 270 31.34 34.28 15.77
C LYS A 270 30.35 34.67 14.66
N LYS A 271 30.75 34.50 13.40
CA LYS A 271 29.85 34.63 12.24
C LYS A 271 28.97 33.39 12.10
N ALA A 272 29.56 32.20 12.27
CA ALA A 272 28.85 30.92 12.23
C ALA A 272 27.79 30.78 13.35
N GLU A 273 28.01 31.35 14.53
CA GLU A 273 27.03 31.35 15.63
C GLU A 273 25.66 31.94 15.24
N ALA A 274 25.63 32.91 14.32
CA ALA A 274 24.40 33.57 13.86
C ALA A 274 23.87 33.04 12.52
N ASN A 275 24.53 32.04 11.94
CA ASN A 275 24.08 31.37 10.72
C ASN A 275 23.28 30.11 11.06
N ILE A 276 22.45 29.68 10.10
CA ILE A 276 21.66 28.46 10.18
C ILE A 276 22.60 27.27 10.01
N ASP A 277 22.40 26.21 10.81
CA ASP A 277 23.10 24.95 10.63
C ASP A 277 22.17 23.94 9.94
N ILE A 278 22.51 23.57 8.71
CA ILE A 278 21.76 22.61 7.90
C ILE A 278 22.64 21.44 7.44
N ILE A 279 23.87 21.34 7.92
CA ILE A 279 24.82 20.30 7.47
C ILE A 279 24.27 18.91 7.79
N SER A 280 23.60 18.78 8.94
CA SER A 280 22.95 17.53 9.37
C SER A 280 21.74 17.15 8.52
N HIS A 281 21.18 18.08 7.74
CA HIS A 281 19.96 17.84 6.96
C HIS A 281 20.22 17.05 5.67
N ARG A 282 21.45 16.82 5.22
CA ARG A 282 21.78 15.89 4.11
C ARG A 282 20.75 15.88 2.95
N THR A 283 20.29 17.06 2.54
CA THR A 283 19.08 17.20 1.72
C THR A 283 19.23 16.53 0.36
N GLU A 284 20.44 16.56 -0.19
CA GLU A 284 20.80 15.91 -1.45
C GLU A 284 20.63 14.39 -1.40
N GLN A 285 21.00 13.75 -0.29
CA GLN A 285 20.83 12.30 -0.13
C GLN A 285 19.36 11.90 -0.29
N PHE A 286 18.45 12.61 0.39
CA PHE A 286 17.02 12.29 0.34
C PHE A 286 16.35 12.69 -0.97
N ARG A 287 16.84 13.73 -1.65
CA ARG A 287 16.43 14.06 -3.03
C ARG A 287 16.83 12.96 -3.99
N ASN A 288 18.06 12.45 -3.87
CA ASN A 288 18.53 11.33 -4.67
C ASN A 288 17.70 10.07 -4.42
N THR A 289 17.40 9.75 -3.16
CA THR A 289 16.46 8.66 -2.81
C THR A 289 15.10 8.86 -3.47
N LEU A 290 14.51 10.06 -3.38
CA LEU A 290 13.22 10.35 -4.01
C LEU A 290 13.28 10.20 -5.53
N ASN A 291 14.37 10.66 -6.17
CA ASN A 291 14.57 10.54 -7.61
C ASN A 291 14.72 9.08 -8.05
N ILE A 292 15.43 8.25 -7.28
CA ILE A 292 15.48 6.81 -7.51
C ILE A 292 14.07 6.22 -7.44
N ILE A 293 13.31 6.53 -6.38
CA ILE A 293 11.92 6.05 -6.23
C ILE A 293 11.05 6.46 -7.42
N LYS A 294 11.14 7.72 -7.87
CA LYS A 294 10.41 8.22 -9.04
C LYS A 294 10.81 7.50 -10.32
N SER A 295 12.10 7.31 -10.55
CA SER A 295 12.63 6.62 -11.74
C SER A 295 12.19 5.16 -11.80
N GLU A 296 12.20 4.47 -10.66
CA GLU A 296 11.68 3.10 -10.56
C GLU A 296 10.18 3.05 -10.86
N HIS A 297 9.41 4.02 -10.35
CA HIS A 297 7.98 4.14 -10.62
C HIS A 297 7.69 4.42 -12.10
N SER A 298 8.39 5.37 -12.72
CA SER A 298 8.20 5.71 -14.14
C SER A 298 8.69 4.61 -15.10
N GLY A 299 9.78 3.92 -14.73
CA GLY A 299 10.39 2.87 -15.55
C GLY A 299 9.66 1.53 -15.51
N THR A 300 8.87 1.25 -14.46
CA THR A 300 8.19 -0.06 -14.32
C THR A 300 6.84 -0.17 -15.01
N GLN A 301 6.37 0.82 -15.79
CA GLN A 301 5.00 0.82 -16.35
C GLN A 301 3.99 0.29 -15.31
N ARG A 302 4.03 0.85 -14.10
CA ARG A 302 3.03 0.58 -13.05
C ARG A 302 1.71 1.20 -13.47
N THR A 303 1.14 0.69 -14.55
CA THR A 303 -0.18 1.02 -15.03
C THR A 303 -1.19 0.44 -14.07
N GLN A 304 -2.33 1.09 -13.96
CA GLN A 304 -3.45 0.55 -13.22
C GLN A 304 -3.86 -0.78 -13.85
N PHE A 305 -4.00 -1.81 -13.03
CA PHE A 305 -4.59 -3.06 -13.51
C PHE A 305 -6.10 -2.86 -13.68
N LYS A 306 -6.67 -3.56 -14.66
CA LYS A 306 -8.12 -3.61 -14.88
C LYS A 306 -8.69 -4.80 -14.12
N GLU A 307 -9.85 -4.59 -13.49
CA GLU A 307 -10.62 -5.68 -12.91
C GLU A 307 -11.15 -6.61 -14.00
N VAL A 308 -11.38 -7.87 -13.64
CA VAL A 308 -12.00 -8.87 -14.52
C VAL A 308 -13.49 -8.93 -14.22
N GLU A 309 -14.30 -8.91 -15.27
CA GLU A 309 -15.75 -9.05 -15.18
C GLU A 309 -16.15 -10.46 -14.72
N TYR A 310 -17.25 -10.53 -13.99
CA TYR A 310 -17.78 -11.77 -13.42
C TYR A 310 -18.39 -12.66 -14.50
#